data_AF-A0A699QTB7-F1
#
_entry.id   AF-A0A699QTB7-F1
#
_cell.length_a   1.000
_cell.length_b   1.000
_cell.length_c   1.000
_cell.angle_alpha   90.00
_cell.angle_beta   90.00
_cell.angle_gamma   90.00
#
_symmetry.space_group_name_H-M   'P 1'
#
loop_
_entity.id
_entity.type
_entity.pdbx_description
1 polymer ?
#
loop_
_entity_poly.entity_id
_entity_poly.type
_entity_poly.pdbx_seq_one_letter_code
_entity_poly.pdbx_strand_id
1 'polypeptide(L)'
;CPFITLQSEQDGGLVRKVLIERANAHACLFRDSGGGETGSAFLCQNLNSRFENDGNGGFRAGLFWLFTQRNRGSGVEIDASFNPEKPMSTLTNAPVAPLLSRLFAEASEHSPMSMPGVSELSRDELDRLMRSKTDYLDFYGRLKDFPLAVSRDTGALLYMLARSCKARTIVEFGTSFGISTLHLAAALRDNGGGLLITSEFESSKVAQARSNLIAGGLLDLVEIREGDALLTLGKDLPESIDLVLLDGAKALYPEILNLLESRLKPGA
;
A
#
# COMPACT_ATOMS: atom_id res chain seq x y z
N CYS A 1 -16.68 0.16 -1.00
CA CYS A 1 -15.58 0.20 -1.99
C CYS A 1 -14.54 1.19 -1.51
N PRO A 2 -13.28 0.82 -1.23
CA PRO A 2 -12.25 1.82 -1.05
C PRO A 2 -11.88 2.38 -2.44
N PHE A 3 -11.80 3.70 -2.53
CA PHE A 3 -11.47 4.45 -3.74
C PHE A 3 -10.04 4.13 -4.19
N ILE A 4 -9.90 3.58 -5.40
CA ILE A 4 -8.69 3.67 -6.22
C ILE A 4 -8.95 4.86 -7.14
N THR A 5 -8.13 5.91 -7.06
CA THR A 5 -8.23 7.04 -7.99
C THR A 5 -7.72 6.57 -9.35
N LEU A 6 -8.64 6.07 -10.18
CA LEU A 6 -8.44 5.91 -11.62
C LEU A 6 -8.83 7.25 -12.26
N GLN A 7 -7.87 8.12 -12.54
CA GLN A 7 -8.10 9.21 -13.48
C GLN A 7 -7.58 8.83 -14.87
N SER A 8 -8.51 8.88 -15.82
CA SER A 8 -8.33 8.66 -17.25
C SER A 8 -8.77 9.92 -18.00
N GLU A 9 -8.07 10.17 -19.10
CA GLU A 9 -8.34 11.13 -20.20
C GLU A 9 -7.81 12.56 -20.05
N GLN A 10 -6.67 12.83 -20.70
CA GLN A 10 -6.66 13.40 -22.05
C GLN A 10 -5.40 12.89 -22.79
N ASP A 11 -5.54 12.58 -24.08
CA ASP A 11 -4.54 12.05 -25.02
C ASP A 11 -4.21 10.54 -24.99
N GLY A 12 -5.13 9.74 -25.57
CA GLY A 12 -4.79 8.78 -26.62
C GLY A 12 -3.85 7.59 -26.36
N GLY A 13 -3.47 7.29 -25.12
CA GLY A 13 -2.68 6.11 -24.77
C GLY A 13 -3.17 5.47 -23.48
N LEU A 14 -3.65 4.23 -23.55
CA LEU A 14 -4.16 3.48 -22.40
C LEU A 14 -3.01 3.12 -21.43
N VAL A 15 -2.64 4.02 -20.53
CA VAL A 15 -1.75 3.75 -19.39
C VAL A 15 -2.63 3.60 -18.14
N ARG A 16 -2.81 2.37 -17.67
CA ARG A 16 -3.54 2.09 -16.42
C ARG A 16 -2.62 2.33 -15.21
N LYS A 17 -2.34 3.59 -14.88
CA LYS A 17 -1.60 3.95 -13.65
C LYS A 17 -2.41 3.52 -12.43
N VAL A 18 -2.00 2.48 -11.72
CA VAL A 18 -2.51 2.22 -10.35
C VAL A 18 -1.74 3.11 -9.38
N LEU A 19 -2.13 4.38 -9.34
CA LEU A 19 -1.59 5.34 -8.40
C LEU A 19 -2.31 5.14 -7.06
N ILE A 20 -1.68 4.40 -6.13
CA ILE A 20 -2.13 4.35 -4.75
C ILE A 20 -1.60 5.62 -4.10
N GLU A 21 -2.31 6.72 -4.31
CA GLU A 21 -2.17 7.87 -3.43
C GLU A 21 -2.59 7.41 -2.03
N ARG A 22 -1.87 7.88 -1.01
CA ARG A 22 -2.23 7.72 0.39
C ARG A 22 -3.64 8.27 0.63
N ALA A 23 -4.68 7.44 0.45
CA ALA A 23 -6.06 7.76 0.83
C ALA A 23 -6.18 8.04 2.35
N ASN A 24 -5.15 7.65 3.11
CA ASN A 24 -5.12 7.59 4.56
C ASN A 24 -4.10 8.51 5.23
N ALA A 25 -3.60 9.57 4.56
CA ALA A 25 -3.07 10.70 5.34
C ALA A 25 -4.10 11.13 6.39
N HIS A 26 -5.39 11.07 6.04
CA HIS A 26 -6.49 11.32 6.94
C HIS A 26 -6.63 10.29 8.09
N ALA A 27 -6.32 9.00 7.93
CA ALA A 27 -6.60 8.03 9.01
C ALA A 27 -5.55 8.04 10.15
N CYS A 28 -4.31 8.47 9.87
CA CYS A 28 -3.28 8.67 10.91
C CYS A 28 -3.33 10.09 11.50
N LEU A 29 -3.87 11.04 10.74
CA LEU A 29 -4.09 12.42 11.17
C LEU A 29 -5.46 12.64 11.85
N PHE A 30 -6.39 11.69 11.73
CA PHE A 30 -7.72 11.77 12.34
C PHE A 30 -8.06 10.46 13.06
N ARG A 31 -7.97 10.51 14.39
CA ARG A 31 -8.64 9.57 15.29
C ARG A 31 -9.47 10.42 16.26
N ASP A 32 -10.78 10.45 16.04
CA ASP A 32 -11.70 11.23 16.86
C ASP A 32 -11.68 10.76 18.32
N SER A 33 -11.54 11.75 19.20
CA SER A 33 -11.78 11.62 20.64
C SER A 33 -13.21 12.10 20.91
N GLY A 34 -14.15 11.16 21.07
CA GLY A 34 -15.41 11.41 21.78
C GLY A 34 -16.65 11.79 20.95
N GLY A 35 -17.62 10.86 20.96
CA GLY A 35 -19.06 11.05 21.20
C GLY A 35 -19.84 12.21 20.57
N GLY A 36 -20.82 11.87 19.73
CA GLY A 36 -21.97 12.72 19.42
C GLY A 36 -22.58 12.46 18.05
N GLU A 37 -23.72 11.78 18.01
CA GLU A 37 -24.53 11.58 16.80
C GLU A 37 -24.97 12.92 16.17
N THR A 38 -24.85 13.05 14.85
CA THR A 38 -25.98 13.18 13.89
C THR A 38 -25.48 13.72 12.54
N GLY A 39 -25.89 13.05 11.45
CA GLY A 39 -26.05 13.70 10.14
C GLY A 39 -24.99 13.44 9.07
N SER A 40 -25.03 12.26 8.46
CA SER A 40 -25.17 12.14 6.99
C SER A 40 -25.46 10.70 6.61
N ALA A 41 -26.73 10.33 6.67
CA ALA A 41 -27.26 9.18 5.98
C ALA A 41 -27.57 9.62 4.54
N PHE A 42 -26.74 9.26 3.57
CA PHE A 42 -27.14 9.19 2.17
C PHE A 42 -26.33 8.12 1.43
N LEU A 43 -27.06 7.13 0.90
CA LEU A 43 -26.63 6.02 0.03
C LEU A 43 -25.88 4.81 0.65
N CYS A 44 -26.57 4.08 1.54
CA CYS A 44 -26.41 2.62 1.65
C CYS A 44 -27.69 1.93 1.16
N GLN A 45 -27.88 1.89 -0.16
CA GLN A 45 -28.80 0.97 -0.82
C GLN A 45 -28.14 0.48 -2.11
N ASN A 46 -27.43 -0.64 -2.02
CA ASN A 46 -27.48 -1.75 -2.98
C ASN A 46 -26.31 -2.68 -2.70
N LEU A 47 -26.64 -3.85 -2.15
CA LEU A 47 -26.16 -5.19 -2.52
C LEU A 47 -26.52 -6.16 -1.40
N ASN A 48 -27.83 -6.35 -1.19
CA ASN A 48 -28.39 -7.62 -0.72
C ASN A 48 -29.92 -7.63 -0.89
N SER A 49 -30.38 -8.07 -2.07
CA SER A 49 -31.73 -8.60 -2.24
C SER A 49 -31.86 -9.31 -3.59
N ARG A 50 -31.45 -10.58 -3.62
CA ARG A 50 -32.26 -11.69 -4.14
C ARG A 50 -31.80 -12.97 -3.44
N PHE A 51 -32.20 -13.05 -2.18
CA PHE A 51 -32.32 -14.31 -1.46
C PHE A 51 -33.66 -14.90 -1.89
N GLU A 52 -33.65 -15.96 -2.68
CA GLU A 52 -34.79 -16.87 -2.75
C GLU A 52 -34.51 -18.04 -1.82
N ASN A 53 -35.55 -18.45 -1.11
CA ASN A 53 -35.52 -19.41 -0.01
C ASN A 53 -36.08 -20.73 -0.54
N ASP A 54 -35.22 -21.59 -1.06
CA ASP A 54 -35.56 -22.93 -1.54
C ASP A 54 -35.56 -23.92 -0.36
N GLY A 55 -36.47 -23.69 0.58
CA GLY A 55 -37.27 -24.67 1.33
C GLY A 55 -36.64 -25.89 2.01
N ASN A 56 -35.31 -26.08 2.00
CA ASN A 56 -34.70 -27.33 2.46
C ASN A 56 -33.35 -27.12 3.18
N GLY A 57 -33.29 -26.09 4.05
CA GLY A 57 -32.34 -25.98 5.17
C GLY A 57 -30.89 -26.41 4.88
N GLY A 58 -30.13 -25.60 4.13
CA GLY A 58 -28.68 -25.78 3.97
C GLY A 58 -27.98 -24.54 3.45
N PHE A 59 -27.04 -23.98 4.24
CA PHE A 59 -26.18 -22.86 3.82
C PHE A 59 -24.92 -23.40 3.11
N ARG A 60 -24.68 -23.00 1.85
CA ARG A 60 -23.38 -23.16 1.18
C ARG A 60 -23.00 -21.87 0.46
N ALA A 61 -21.84 -21.31 0.81
CA ALA A 61 -21.35 -20.00 0.36
C ALA A 61 -20.90 -19.99 -1.11
N GLY A 62 -21.36 -18.98 -1.85
CA GLY A 62 -21.17 -18.76 -3.29
C GLY A 62 -19.80 -18.22 -3.69
N LEU A 63 -18.72 -18.95 -3.39
CA LEU A 63 -17.41 -18.74 -4.04
C LEU A 63 -17.02 -19.91 -4.98
N PHE A 64 -17.80 -21.00 -4.98
CA PHE A 64 -17.56 -22.19 -5.80
C PHE A 64 -18.07 -22.08 -7.25
N TRP A 65 -18.88 -21.06 -7.55
CA TRP A 65 -19.59 -20.97 -8.84
C TRP A 65 -18.76 -20.36 -9.98
N LEU A 66 -17.74 -19.55 -9.68
CA LEU A 66 -16.90 -18.94 -10.73
C LEU A 66 -15.83 -19.88 -11.29
N PHE A 67 -15.42 -20.91 -10.55
CA PHE A 67 -14.37 -21.85 -11.00
C PHE A 67 -14.93 -23.07 -11.76
N THR A 68 -16.23 -23.37 -11.63
CA THR A 68 -16.86 -24.57 -12.22
C THR A 68 -17.43 -24.33 -13.62
N GLN A 69 -17.57 -23.09 -14.09
CA GLN A 69 -18.07 -22.77 -15.43
C GLN A 69 -17.05 -23.04 -16.56
N ARG A 70 -15.76 -23.22 -16.25
CA ARG A 70 -14.72 -23.52 -17.26
C ARG A 70 -14.40 -25.02 -17.40
N ASN A 71 -15.03 -25.89 -16.59
CA ASN A 71 -14.72 -27.33 -16.58
C ASN A 71 -15.98 -28.22 -16.61
N ARG A 72 -17.01 -27.83 -17.37
CA ARG A 72 -18.11 -28.73 -17.74
C ARG A 72 -17.66 -29.67 -18.87
N GLY A 73 -16.90 -30.70 -18.53
CA GLY A 73 -16.47 -31.67 -19.54
C GLY A 73 -15.47 -32.74 -19.09
N SER A 74 -15.43 -33.12 -17.82
CA SER A 74 -14.87 -34.41 -17.37
C SER A 74 -15.08 -34.51 -15.86
N GLY A 75 -15.66 -35.62 -15.41
CA GLY A 75 -15.84 -35.90 -13.99
C GLY A 75 -14.46 -36.00 -13.33
N VAL A 76 -14.13 -35.03 -12.50
CA VAL A 76 -12.99 -35.11 -11.58
C VAL A 76 -13.59 -35.47 -10.21
N GLU A 77 -13.35 -36.70 -9.77
CA GLU A 77 -13.55 -37.08 -8.36
C GLU A 77 -12.76 -36.12 -7.49
N ILE A 78 -13.44 -35.48 -6.54
CA ILE A 78 -12.78 -34.63 -5.55
C ILE A 78 -12.07 -35.56 -4.58
N ASP A 79 -10.75 -35.63 -4.73
CA ASP A 79 -9.86 -36.28 -3.76
C ASP A 79 -10.06 -35.64 -2.37
N ALA A 80 -10.46 -36.48 -1.40
CA ALA A 80 -10.72 -36.12 -0.02
C ALA A 80 -9.44 -35.85 0.81
N SER A 81 -8.29 -35.65 0.14
CA SER A 81 -7.00 -35.30 0.74
C SER A 81 -6.74 -33.79 0.87
N PHE A 82 -7.71 -32.92 0.55
CA PHE A 82 -7.53 -31.46 0.68
C PHE A 82 -7.35 -31.03 2.15
N ASN A 83 -6.11 -30.78 2.53
CA ASN A 83 -5.72 -30.23 3.83
C ASN A 83 -6.01 -28.70 3.88
N PRO A 84 -6.86 -28.18 4.80
CA PRO A 84 -7.30 -26.79 4.83
C PRO A 84 -6.31 -25.80 5.46
N GLU A 85 -5.01 -26.14 5.50
CA GLU A 85 -4.00 -25.15 5.89
C GLU A 85 -3.94 -24.05 4.84
N LYS A 86 -4.56 -22.92 5.19
CA LYS A 86 -4.54 -21.64 4.47
C LYS A 86 -3.16 -21.44 3.82
N PRO A 87 -3.05 -21.14 2.51
CA PRO A 87 -1.75 -20.92 1.89
C PRO A 87 -1.00 -19.84 2.68
N MET A 88 0.08 -20.26 3.33
CA MET A 88 0.87 -19.47 4.25
C MET A 88 1.65 -18.42 3.46
N SER A 89 1.25 -17.15 3.53
CA SER A 89 2.00 -16.05 2.90
C SER A 89 3.08 -15.52 3.82
N THR A 90 4.13 -14.93 3.26
CA THR A 90 5.16 -14.22 4.04
C THR A 90 4.52 -13.19 4.98
N LEU A 91 3.47 -12.50 4.51
CA LEU A 91 2.79 -11.45 5.28
C LEU A 91 2.10 -11.95 6.56
N THR A 92 1.59 -13.19 6.56
CA THR A 92 0.85 -13.76 7.71
C THR A 92 1.71 -14.62 8.62
N ASN A 93 3.01 -14.78 8.31
CA ASN A 93 3.92 -15.64 9.06
C ASN A 93 5.01 -14.86 9.79
N ALA A 94 5.66 -15.53 10.74
CA ALA A 94 6.87 -15.01 11.37
C ALA A 94 8.03 -14.93 10.36
N PRO A 95 8.92 -13.93 10.45
CA PRO A 95 8.90 -12.86 11.46
C PRO A 95 8.00 -11.67 11.11
N VAL A 96 7.44 -11.60 9.89
CA VAL A 96 6.79 -10.40 9.33
C VAL A 96 5.47 -10.05 10.03
N ALA A 97 4.57 -11.00 10.27
CA ALA A 97 3.27 -10.73 10.90
C ALA A 97 3.36 -10.12 12.31
N PRO A 98 4.13 -10.69 13.27
CA PRO A 98 4.29 -10.07 14.58
C PRO A 98 5.05 -8.74 14.50
N LEU A 99 6.03 -8.61 13.60
CA LEU A 99 6.74 -7.35 13.37
C LEU A 99 5.79 -6.24 12.94
N LEU A 100 4.99 -6.46 11.89
CA LEU A 100 4.01 -5.48 11.41
C LEU A 100 3.01 -5.11 12.51
N SER A 101 2.58 -6.10 13.30
CA SER A 101 1.68 -5.85 14.42
C SER A 101 2.26 -4.86 15.44
N ARG A 102 3.54 -5.02 15.80
CA ARG A 102 4.28 -4.09 16.66
C ARG A 102 4.46 -2.73 16.00
N LEU A 103 4.93 -2.68 14.76
CA LEU A 103 5.19 -1.40 14.06
C LEU A 103 3.92 -0.56 13.88
N PHE A 104 2.77 -1.19 13.61
CA PHE A 104 1.49 -0.48 13.56
C PHE A 104 1.02 0.03 14.93
N ALA A 105 1.37 -0.67 16.03
CA ALA A 105 1.09 -0.18 17.38
C ALA A 105 1.95 1.05 17.68
N GLU A 106 3.26 0.97 17.42
CA GLU A 106 4.22 2.09 17.56
C GLU A 106 3.78 3.31 16.71
N ALA A 107 3.38 3.10 15.46
CA ALA A 107 2.87 4.17 14.60
C ALA A 107 1.59 4.82 15.13
N SER A 108 0.75 4.07 15.84
CA SER A 108 -0.47 4.62 16.44
C SER A 108 -0.21 5.41 17.72
N GLU A 109 0.86 5.08 18.45
CA GLU A 109 1.29 5.78 19.67
C GLU A 109 2.09 7.05 19.35
N HIS A 110 2.89 7.02 18.29
CA HIS A 110 3.73 8.12 17.82
C HIS A 110 3.15 8.79 16.57
N SER A 111 1.96 9.40 16.69
CA SER A 111 1.36 10.14 15.59
C SER A 111 1.93 11.57 15.51
N PRO A 112 2.24 12.10 14.30
CA PRO A 112 2.53 13.53 14.11
C PRO A 112 1.49 14.48 14.72
N MET A 113 0.24 14.02 14.88
CA MET A 113 -0.84 14.80 15.49
C MET A 113 -0.67 15.06 16.98
N SER A 114 0.24 14.36 17.65
CA SER A 114 0.57 14.69 19.04
C SER A 114 1.63 15.79 19.14
N MET A 115 2.16 16.30 18.02
CA MET A 115 3.19 17.34 18.02
C MET A 115 2.56 18.75 18.09
N PRO A 116 2.95 19.58 19.07
CA PRO A 116 2.57 20.99 19.11
C PRO A 116 2.97 21.71 17.80
N GLY A 117 2.07 22.51 17.25
CA GLY A 117 2.25 23.21 15.97
C GLY A 117 1.87 22.40 14.72
N VAL A 118 1.83 21.06 14.76
CA VAL A 118 1.21 20.24 13.69
C VAL A 118 -0.27 19.99 14.02
N SER A 119 -0.56 19.70 15.29
CA SER A 119 -1.93 19.49 15.80
C SER A 119 -2.84 20.71 15.64
N GLU A 120 -2.25 21.90 15.49
CA GLU A 120 -2.94 23.19 15.38
C GLU A 120 -3.21 23.60 13.93
N LEU A 121 -2.62 22.91 12.95
CA LEU A 121 -2.79 23.23 11.54
C LEU A 121 -4.19 22.84 11.08
N SER A 122 -4.80 23.73 10.28
CA SER A 122 -6.03 23.38 9.56
C SER A 122 -5.72 22.33 8.50
N ARG A 123 -6.77 21.62 8.04
CA ARG A 123 -6.66 20.65 6.94
C ARG A 123 -6.06 21.29 5.70
N ASP A 124 -6.51 22.49 5.35
CA ASP A 124 -6.08 23.20 4.15
C ASP A 124 -4.62 23.66 4.25
N GLU A 125 -4.17 24.07 5.44
CA GLU A 125 -2.77 24.46 5.70
C GLU A 125 -1.84 23.25 5.55
N LEU A 126 -2.23 22.11 6.13
CA LEU A 126 -1.47 20.87 6.02
C LEU A 126 -1.38 20.38 4.57
N ASP A 127 -2.51 20.42 3.86
CA ASP A 127 -2.58 20.08 2.44
C ASP A 127 -1.72 21.00 1.56
N ARG A 128 -1.68 22.30 1.89
CA ARG A 128 -0.81 23.28 1.24
C ARG A 128 0.67 22.97 1.48
N LEU A 129 1.06 22.66 2.71
CA LEU A 129 2.43 22.28 3.06
C LEU A 129 2.86 20.99 2.35
N MET A 130 2.02 19.96 2.33
CA MET A 130 2.31 18.70 1.65
C MET A 130 2.46 18.83 0.12
N ARG A 131 1.80 19.83 -0.48
CA ARG A 131 1.87 20.13 -1.93
C ARG A 131 2.88 21.24 -2.26
N SER A 132 3.54 21.84 -1.27
CA SER A 132 4.55 22.89 -1.49
C SER A 132 5.85 22.28 -2.03
N LYS A 133 6.39 22.84 -3.12
CA LYS A 133 7.70 22.43 -3.66
C LYS A 133 8.88 23.03 -2.90
N THR A 134 8.65 24.11 -2.14
CA THR A 134 9.71 24.80 -1.37
C THR A 134 9.75 24.34 0.08
N ASP A 135 8.59 24.01 0.65
CA ASP A 135 8.47 23.82 2.10
C ASP A 135 8.47 22.33 2.50
N TYR A 136 8.37 21.40 1.53
CA TYR A 136 8.25 19.98 1.85
C TYR A 136 9.46 19.44 2.63
N LEU A 137 10.69 19.88 2.33
CA LEU A 137 11.88 19.40 3.03
C LEU A 137 11.86 19.76 4.51
N ASP A 138 11.57 21.03 4.84
CA ASP A 138 11.45 21.48 6.23
C ASP A 138 10.27 20.78 6.91
N PHE A 139 9.12 20.70 6.23
CA PHE A 139 7.93 20.03 6.77
C PHE A 139 8.20 18.54 7.11
N TYR A 140 8.72 17.76 6.17
CA TYR A 140 8.98 16.33 6.40
C TYR A 140 10.19 16.09 7.32
N GLY A 141 11.14 17.02 7.37
CA GLY A 141 12.27 16.99 8.31
C GLY A 141 11.83 17.22 9.76
N ARG A 142 10.83 18.06 10.01
CA ARG A 142 10.19 18.18 11.34
C ARG A 142 9.48 16.89 11.77
N LEU A 143 9.09 16.06 10.80
CA LEU A 143 8.42 14.79 11.02
C LEU A 143 9.40 13.59 11.00
N LYS A 144 10.71 13.81 11.08
CA LYS A 144 11.72 12.74 10.99
C LYS A 144 11.59 11.67 12.08
N ASP A 145 11.11 12.05 13.26
CA ASP A 145 10.98 11.16 14.42
C ASP A 145 9.62 10.43 14.47
N PHE A 146 8.75 10.68 13.49
CA PHE A 146 7.41 10.09 13.42
C PHE A 146 7.29 9.06 12.29
N PRO A 147 6.73 7.87 12.56
CA PRO A 147 6.32 6.94 11.52
C PRO A 147 5.20 7.53 10.66
N LEU A 148 5.45 7.70 9.36
CA LEU A 148 4.42 8.13 8.40
C LEU A 148 3.78 6.90 7.76
N ALA A 149 3.20 6.03 8.60
CA ALA A 149 2.71 4.73 8.18
C ALA A 149 1.48 4.83 7.25
N VAL A 150 1.39 3.91 6.30
CA VAL A 150 0.12 3.51 5.68
C VAL A 150 -0.79 2.86 6.72
N SER A 151 -2.10 2.75 6.45
CA SER A 151 -2.97 1.95 7.33
C SER A 151 -2.74 0.44 7.12
N ARG A 152 -3.24 -0.38 8.05
CA ARG A 152 -3.22 -1.86 7.91
C ARG A 152 -3.89 -2.31 6.61
N ASP A 153 -5.05 -1.74 6.29
CA ASP A 153 -5.81 -2.09 5.09
C ASP A 153 -5.08 -1.65 3.82
N THR A 154 -4.44 -0.46 3.83
CA THR A 154 -3.61 -0.02 2.71
C THR A 154 -2.39 -0.93 2.53
N GLY A 155 -1.72 -1.35 3.60
CA GLY A 155 -0.63 -2.33 3.53
C GLY A 155 -1.08 -3.67 2.93
N ALA A 156 -2.22 -4.19 3.38
CA ALA A 156 -2.79 -5.43 2.83
C ALA A 156 -3.14 -5.29 1.33
N LEU A 157 -3.70 -4.14 0.94
CA LEU A 157 -4.00 -3.82 -0.46
C LEU A 157 -2.73 -3.78 -1.31
N LEU A 158 -1.67 -3.13 -0.85
CA LEU A 158 -0.36 -3.07 -1.53
C LEU A 158 0.19 -4.47 -1.79
N TYR A 159 0.18 -5.32 -0.76
CA TYR A 159 0.59 -6.72 -0.90
C TYR A 159 -0.28 -7.44 -1.94
N MET A 160 -1.60 -7.32 -1.88
CA MET A 160 -2.51 -7.98 -2.82
C MET A 160 -2.29 -7.52 -4.27
N LEU A 161 -2.09 -6.22 -4.50
CA LEU A 161 -1.86 -5.68 -5.83
C LEU A 161 -0.54 -6.21 -6.42
N ALA A 162 0.56 -6.14 -5.67
CA ALA A 162 1.86 -6.68 -6.08
C ALA A 162 1.82 -8.19 -6.36
N ARG A 163 1.04 -8.96 -5.59
CA ARG A 163 0.79 -10.38 -5.85
C ARG A 163 -0.03 -10.61 -7.12
N SER A 164 -1.08 -9.81 -7.33
CA SER A 164 -2.00 -9.96 -8.46
C SER A 164 -1.35 -9.68 -9.81
N CYS A 165 -0.46 -8.68 -9.89
CA CYS A 165 0.30 -8.37 -11.09
C CYS A 165 1.60 -9.17 -11.21
N LYS A 166 1.90 -10.05 -10.24
CA LYS A 166 3.15 -10.83 -10.18
C LYS A 166 4.40 -9.94 -10.28
N ALA A 167 4.37 -8.80 -9.60
CA ALA A 167 5.48 -7.84 -9.63
C ALA A 167 6.81 -8.51 -9.27
N ARG A 168 7.85 -8.16 -10.01
CA ARG A 168 9.25 -8.55 -9.81
C ARG A 168 10.15 -7.34 -9.60
N THR A 169 9.79 -6.19 -10.16
CA THR A 169 10.47 -4.91 -9.95
C THR A 169 9.46 -3.88 -9.47
N ILE A 170 9.68 -3.33 -8.28
CA ILE A 170 8.83 -2.29 -7.68
C ILE A 170 9.70 -1.07 -7.36
N VAL A 171 9.18 0.12 -7.62
CA VAL A 171 9.80 1.37 -7.16
C VAL A 171 8.88 2.06 -6.16
N GLU A 172 9.42 2.49 -5.04
CA GLU A 172 8.74 3.21 -3.98
C GLU A 172 9.38 4.60 -3.79
N PHE A 173 8.55 5.64 -3.84
CA PHE A 173 8.91 6.99 -3.44
C PHE A 173 8.33 7.25 -2.05
N GLY A 174 9.20 7.35 -1.04
CA GLY A 174 8.82 7.51 0.37
C GLY A 174 8.86 6.19 1.14
N THR A 175 9.98 5.88 1.79
CA THR A 175 10.13 4.69 2.64
C THR A 175 9.55 4.88 4.05
N SER A 176 9.74 6.07 4.65
CA SER A 176 9.52 6.31 6.07
C SER A 176 10.18 5.22 6.94
N PHE A 177 9.47 4.63 7.90
CA PHE A 177 9.97 3.55 8.74
C PHE A 177 9.81 2.15 8.09
N GLY A 178 9.35 2.07 6.84
CA GLY A 178 9.36 0.85 6.03
C GLY A 178 8.13 -0.07 6.14
N ILE A 179 6.99 0.40 6.66
CA ILE A 179 5.78 -0.45 6.79
C ILE A 179 5.21 -0.82 5.41
N SER A 180 5.06 0.12 4.48
CA SER A 180 4.64 -0.17 3.09
C SER A 180 5.67 -1.06 2.39
N THR A 181 6.95 -0.74 2.58
CA THR A 181 8.10 -1.48 2.05
C THR A 181 8.07 -2.95 2.48
N LEU A 182 7.77 -3.25 3.75
CA LEU A 182 7.61 -4.62 4.26
C LEU A 182 6.49 -5.39 3.55
N HIS A 183 5.36 -4.75 3.27
CA HIS A 183 4.25 -5.39 2.56
C HIS A 183 4.61 -5.69 1.09
N LEU A 184 5.26 -4.74 0.42
CA LEU A 184 5.71 -4.91 -0.97
C LEU A 184 6.82 -5.97 -1.07
N ALA A 185 7.79 -5.95 -0.16
CA ALA A 185 8.86 -6.95 -0.12
C ALA A 185 8.33 -8.36 0.23
N ALA A 186 7.36 -8.47 1.12
CA ALA A 186 6.67 -9.74 1.38
C ALA A 186 5.96 -10.27 0.12
N ALA A 187 5.33 -9.39 -0.66
CA ALA A 187 4.71 -9.77 -1.93
C ALA A 187 5.75 -10.25 -2.96
N LEU A 188 6.90 -9.56 -3.07
CA LEU A 188 8.02 -9.99 -3.92
C LEU A 188 8.54 -11.37 -3.51
N ARG A 189 8.74 -11.61 -2.20
CA ARG A 189 9.17 -12.91 -1.70
C ARG A 189 8.22 -14.02 -2.13
N ASP A 190 6.92 -13.81 -1.89
CA ASP A 190 5.92 -14.79 -2.25
C ASP A 190 5.80 -14.96 -3.78
N ASN A 191 6.17 -13.95 -4.59
CA ASN A 191 6.26 -14.01 -6.06
C ASN A 191 7.52 -14.76 -6.55
N GLY A 192 8.34 -15.30 -5.65
CA GLY A 192 9.59 -16.00 -5.97
C GLY A 192 10.78 -15.05 -6.14
N GLY A 193 10.78 -13.92 -5.43
CA GLY A 193 11.84 -12.92 -5.41
C GLY A 193 11.60 -11.74 -6.36
N GLY A 194 12.55 -10.81 -6.37
CA GLY A 194 12.46 -9.56 -7.10
C GLY A 194 13.34 -8.48 -6.48
N LEU A 195 13.11 -7.24 -6.90
CA LEU A 195 13.79 -6.06 -6.39
C LEU A 195 12.77 -4.96 -6.09
N LEU A 196 12.82 -4.42 -4.88
CA LEU A 196 12.13 -3.20 -4.47
C LEU A 196 13.18 -2.10 -4.29
N ILE A 197 13.14 -1.06 -5.11
CA ILE A 197 13.94 0.14 -4.93
C ILE A 197 13.09 1.16 -4.20
N THR A 198 13.53 1.64 -3.05
CA THR A 198 12.83 2.66 -2.27
C THR A 198 13.72 3.87 -2.00
N SER A 199 13.13 5.06 -1.84
CA SER A 199 13.85 6.30 -1.58
C SER A 199 13.36 7.02 -0.34
N GLU A 200 14.31 7.51 0.45
CA GLU A 200 14.06 8.28 1.67
C GLU A 200 15.23 9.25 1.90
N PHE A 201 14.92 10.51 2.19
CA PHE A 201 15.95 11.55 2.33
C PHE A 201 16.40 11.73 3.79
N GLU A 202 15.57 11.34 4.76
CA GLU A 202 15.90 11.43 6.18
C GLU A 202 16.73 10.23 6.64
N SER A 203 18.02 10.44 6.93
CA SER A 203 18.97 9.39 7.35
C SER A 203 18.49 8.59 8.57
N SER A 204 17.84 9.24 9.54
CA SER A 204 17.30 8.56 10.74
C SER A 204 16.17 7.59 10.36
N LYS A 205 15.32 7.95 9.40
CA LYS A 205 14.26 7.09 8.86
C LYS A 205 14.85 5.92 8.09
N VAL A 206 15.87 6.16 7.27
CA VAL A 206 16.60 5.10 6.55
C VAL A 206 17.16 4.05 7.52
N ALA A 207 17.79 4.50 8.61
CA ALA A 207 18.31 3.59 9.63
C ALA A 207 17.20 2.73 10.27
N GLN A 208 16.07 3.35 10.61
CA GLN A 208 14.93 2.64 11.19
C GLN A 208 14.27 1.66 10.21
N ALA A 209 14.06 2.07 8.94
CA ALA A 209 13.52 1.21 7.89
C ALA A 209 14.43 0.00 7.64
N ARG A 210 15.75 0.21 7.58
CA ARG A 210 16.74 -0.87 7.42
C ARG A 210 16.66 -1.86 8.58
N SER A 211 16.60 -1.37 9.82
CA SER A 211 16.45 -2.22 11.00
C SER A 211 15.16 -3.06 10.94
N ASN A 212 14.04 -2.45 10.55
CA ASN A 212 12.77 -3.14 10.39
C ASN A 212 12.81 -4.20 9.27
N LEU A 213 13.44 -3.90 8.14
CA LEU A 213 13.60 -4.85 7.03
C LEU A 213 14.51 -6.03 7.40
N ILE A 214 15.56 -5.80 8.21
CA ILE A 214 16.39 -6.87 8.77
C ILE A 214 15.57 -7.74 9.72
N ALA A 215 14.83 -7.13 10.64
CA ALA A 215 13.97 -7.86 11.58
C ALA A 215 12.87 -8.67 10.86
N GLY A 216 12.38 -8.17 9.73
CA GLY A 216 11.43 -8.87 8.86
C GLY A 216 12.08 -9.93 7.96
N GLY A 217 13.41 -10.00 7.91
CA GLY A 217 14.15 -10.91 7.04
C GLY A 217 13.92 -10.65 5.55
N LEU A 218 13.66 -9.40 5.16
CA LEU A 218 13.27 -8.99 3.80
C LEU A 218 14.26 -8.00 3.15
N LEU A 219 15.31 -7.57 3.88
CA LEU A 219 16.28 -6.60 3.36
C LEU A 219 16.99 -7.07 2.08
N ASP A 220 17.13 -8.38 1.87
CA ASP A 220 17.71 -8.99 0.66
C ASP A 220 16.93 -8.65 -0.63
N LEU A 221 15.68 -8.24 -0.51
CA LEU A 221 14.82 -7.85 -1.64
C LEU A 221 14.75 -6.33 -1.84
N VAL A 222 15.37 -5.53 -0.96
CA VAL A 222 15.16 -4.09 -0.89
C VAL A 222 16.46 -3.31 -1.03
N GLU A 223 16.49 -2.42 -2.00
CA GLU A 223 17.51 -1.38 -2.15
C GLU A 223 16.96 -0.06 -1.62
N ILE A 224 17.46 0.39 -0.46
CA ILE A 224 17.12 1.71 0.10
C ILE A 224 18.12 2.74 -0.42
N ARG A 225 17.63 3.73 -1.16
CA ARG A 225 18.41 4.85 -1.66
C ARG A 225 18.21 6.07 -0.77
N GLU A 226 19.23 6.39 0.00
CA GLU A 226 19.24 7.55 0.87
C GLU A 226 19.52 8.84 0.08
N GLY A 227 18.71 9.87 0.28
CA GLY A 227 18.87 11.20 -0.28
C GLY A 227 17.67 11.67 -1.11
N ASP A 228 17.87 12.74 -1.89
CA ASP A 228 16.83 13.33 -2.75
C ASP A 228 16.29 12.29 -3.75
N ALA A 229 14.98 12.08 -3.75
CA ALA A 229 14.32 11.14 -4.64
C ALA A 229 14.51 11.46 -6.13
N LEU A 230 14.57 12.74 -6.53
CA LEU A 230 14.81 13.13 -7.91
C LEU A 230 16.21 12.75 -8.39
N LEU A 231 17.19 12.75 -7.48
CA LEU A 231 18.56 12.33 -7.78
C LEU A 231 18.72 10.81 -7.69
N THR A 232 18.13 10.19 -6.68
CA THR A 232 18.30 8.75 -6.40
C THR A 232 17.48 7.88 -7.35
N LEU A 233 16.26 8.29 -7.70
CA LEU A 233 15.42 7.61 -8.69
C LEU A 233 15.72 8.08 -10.13
N GLY A 234 16.55 9.11 -10.31
CA GLY A 234 16.97 9.59 -11.64
C GLY A 234 18.05 8.73 -12.31
N LYS A 235 18.60 7.71 -11.63
CA LYS A 235 19.74 6.93 -12.11
C LYS A 235 19.62 5.45 -11.76
N ASP A 236 20.38 4.61 -12.47
CA ASP A 236 20.58 3.19 -12.15
C ASP A 236 19.28 2.41 -11.87
N LEU A 237 18.21 2.74 -12.60
CA LEU A 237 16.94 2.04 -12.52
C LEU A 237 16.92 0.83 -13.46
N PRO A 238 16.23 -0.25 -13.09
CA PRO A 238 15.97 -1.37 -13.98
C PRO A 238 15.30 -0.92 -15.29
N GLU A 239 15.45 -1.71 -16.35
CA GLU A 239 14.81 -1.43 -17.64
C GLU A 239 13.29 -1.49 -17.58
N SER A 240 12.74 -2.30 -16.66
CA SER A 240 11.30 -2.48 -16.54
C SER A 240 10.83 -2.48 -15.09
N ILE A 241 9.73 -1.78 -14.85
CA ILE A 241 9.09 -1.61 -13.54
C ILE A 241 7.65 -2.14 -13.66
N ASP A 242 7.26 -3.01 -12.72
CA ASP A 242 5.95 -3.66 -12.68
C ASP A 242 4.94 -2.92 -11.81
N LEU A 243 5.42 -2.12 -10.86
CA LEU A 243 4.58 -1.37 -9.93
C LEU A 243 5.36 -0.16 -9.38
N VAL A 244 4.68 0.97 -9.23
CA VAL A 244 5.21 2.16 -8.55
C VAL A 244 4.29 2.54 -7.39
N LEU A 245 4.88 2.78 -6.22
CA LEU A 245 4.20 3.43 -5.09
C LEU A 245 4.70 4.86 -4.95
N LEU A 246 3.78 5.83 -5.01
CA LEU A 246 4.05 7.24 -4.73
C LEU A 246 3.47 7.61 -3.36
N ASP A 247 4.30 7.60 -2.33
CA ASP A 247 3.91 7.88 -0.93
C ASP A 247 4.85 8.91 -0.24
N GLY A 248 5.57 9.69 -1.05
CA GLY A 248 6.45 10.76 -0.60
C GLY A 248 5.79 12.14 -0.65
N ALA A 249 6.60 13.18 -0.86
CA ALA A 249 6.10 14.55 -1.02
C ALA A 249 5.23 14.68 -2.28
N LYS A 250 3.93 14.95 -2.10
CA LYS A 250 2.94 15.06 -3.20
C LYS A 250 3.35 16.07 -4.27
N ALA A 251 4.03 17.13 -3.86
CA ALA A 251 4.55 18.16 -4.75
C ALA A 251 5.49 17.62 -5.85
N LEU A 252 6.14 16.48 -5.62
CA LEU A 252 7.11 15.86 -6.52
C LEU A 252 6.53 14.72 -7.37
N TYR A 253 5.25 14.37 -7.20
CA TYR A 253 4.66 13.23 -7.92
C TYR A 253 4.81 13.35 -9.44
N PRO A 254 4.55 14.51 -10.08
CA PRO A 254 4.75 14.65 -11.53
C PRO A 254 6.20 14.41 -11.95
N GLU A 255 7.18 14.97 -11.23
CA GLU A 255 8.59 14.82 -11.54
C GLU A 255 9.07 13.38 -11.35
N ILE A 256 8.68 12.74 -10.25
CA ILE A 256 9.01 11.34 -10.00
C ILE A 256 8.39 10.46 -11.08
N LEU A 257 7.14 10.70 -11.45
CA LEU A 257 6.48 9.94 -12.50
C LEU A 257 7.17 10.11 -13.86
N ASN A 258 7.59 11.33 -14.20
CA ASN A 258 8.35 11.60 -15.43
C ASN A 258 9.68 10.82 -15.49
N LEU A 259 10.35 10.59 -14.35
CA LEU A 259 11.57 9.77 -14.28
C LEU A 259 11.30 8.29 -14.53
N LEU A 260 10.14 7.79 -14.10
CA LEU A 260 9.81 6.35 -14.08
C LEU A 260 8.99 5.88 -15.28
N GLU A 261 8.20 6.77 -15.90
CA GLU A 261 7.15 6.41 -16.86
C GLU A 261 7.69 5.63 -18.08
N SER A 262 8.85 6.02 -18.60
CA SER A 262 9.49 5.34 -19.74
C SER A 262 9.88 3.88 -19.47
N ARG A 263 9.92 3.46 -18.20
CA ARG A 263 10.29 2.12 -17.74
C ARG A 263 9.10 1.31 -17.24
N LEU A 264 7.91 1.91 -17.16
CA LEU A 264 6.70 1.19 -16.76
C LEU A 264 6.31 0.19 -17.84
N LYS A 265 6.05 -1.05 -17.42
CA LYS A 265 5.49 -2.03 -18.35
C LYS A 265 4.06 -1.65 -18.75
N PRO A 266 3.61 -2.03 -19.95
CA PRO A 266 2.19 -1.94 -20.29
C PRO A 266 1.33 -2.63 -19.23
N GLY A 267 0.42 -1.88 -18.62
CA GLY A 267 -0.47 -2.36 -17.56
C GLY A 267 0.05 -2.21 -16.12
N ALA A 268 1.23 -1.61 -15.94
CA ALA A 268 1.72 -1.12 -14.64
C ALA A 268 1.09 0.23 -14.27
#